data_AF-A0A939KU87-F1
#
_entry.id   AF-A0A939KU87-F1
#
_cell.length_a   1.000
_cell.length_b   1.000
_cell.length_c   1.000
_cell.angle_alpha   90.00
_cell.angle_beta   90.00
_cell.angle_gamma   90.00
#
_symmetry.space_group_name_H-M   'P 1'
#
loop_
_entity.id
_entity.type
_entity.pdbx_description
1 polymer ?
#
loop_
_entity_poly.entity_id
_entity_poly.type
_entity_poly.pdbx_seq_one_letter_code
_entity_poly.pdbx_strand_id
1 'polypeptide(L)'
;MESRFGKFVQTRLGNFDRNINRLPKDGAKTWHFYRKNGKWNAAVQFTPAPVKRISRHSAYGCIGIDNLPGSIGWAYVDHDGNLKAHGQIPLQMGLPSGKQDAQIVDACLQLAALADKFACPVVCEKLDFSTKKERLKERGKKYARMLSGWAYSQFFFRLESILSNRGIYLMKVNPAYTSVIGLVKYARQYGLASDEAAAMAIARRGMNLSENIPGSITAYLSVKDGKHVWV
;
A
#
# COMPACT_ATOMS: atom_id res chain seq x y z
N MET A 1 44.90 4.35 -18.16
CA MET A 1 44.17 5.57 -18.55
C MET A 1 45.20 6.60 -18.97
N GLU A 2 45.06 7.19 -20.16
CA GLU A 2 46.06 8.07 -20.75
C GLU A 2 46.07 9.45 -20.07
N SER A 3 47.26 10.00 -19.81
CA SER A 3 47.51 11.29 -19.14
C SER A 3 46.98 12.51 -19.91
N ARG A 4 46.49 12.33 -21.15
CA ARG A 4 46.09 13.41 -22.06
C ARG A 4 44.69 14.01 -21.81
N PHE A 5 43.83 13.38 -21.00
CA PHE A 5 42.42 13.81 -20.85
C PHE A 5 42.12 14.65 -19.60
N GLY A 6 43.13 15.17 -18.89
CA GLY A 6 42.95 16.16 -17.82
C GLY A 6 42.66 15.58 -16.43
N LYS A 7 41.99 16.36 -15.56
CA LYS A 7 41.62 15.95 -14.19
C LYS A 7 40.40 15.04 -14.22
N PHE A 8 40.49 13.87 -13.60
CA PHE A 8 39.38 12.91 -13.50
C PHE A 8 38.73 12.95 -12.11
N VAL A 9 37.46 12.56 -12.04
CA VAL A 9 36.72 12.36 -10.78
C VAL A 9 36.17 10.94 -10.79
N GLN A 10 36.45 10.18 -9.73
CA GLN A 10 35.89 8.85 -9.51
C GLN A 10 34.85 8.91 -8.40
N THR A 11 33.72 8.25 -8.60
CA THR A 11 32.67 8.12 -7.58
C THR A 11 32.08 6.71 -7.58
N ARG A 12 31.50 6.27 -6.46
CA ARG A 12 30.76 5.01 -6.38
C ARG A 12 29.28 5.27 -6.67
N LEU A 13 28.74 4.62 -7.70
CA LEU A 13 27.29 4.48 -7.84
C LEU A 13 26.76 3.52 -6.78
N GLY A 14 25.61 3.84 -6.19
CA GLY A 14 24.87 2.88 -5.37
C GLY A 14 24.87 3.12 -3.87
N ASN A 15 25.38 4.25 -3.37
CA ASN A 15 25.14 4.66 -1.97
C ASN A 15 23.73 5.23 -1.80
N PHE A 16 22.72 4.49 -2.27
CA PHE A 16 21.32 4.83 -2.03
C PHE A 16 20.95 4.19 -0.70
N ASP A 17 20.57 5.02 0.29
CA ASP A 17 20.11 4.57 1.63
C ASP A 17 19.00 3.50 1.59
N ARG A 18 18.35 3.35 0.43
CA ARG A 18 17.19 2.49 0.23
C ARG A 18 17.52 1.01 -0.01
N ASN A 19 18.79 0.59 -0.03
CA ASN A 19 19.22 -0.81 -0.23
C ASN A 19 18.60 -1.53 -1.45
N ILE A 20 18.27 -0.79 -2.52
CA ILE A 20 17.64 -1.30 -3.75
C ILE A 20 18.54 -1.09 -4.97
N ASN A 21 19.81 -1.49 -4.86
CA ASN A 21 20.69 -1.48 -6.02
C ASN A 21 20.36 -2.67 -6.94
N ARG A 22 19.67 -2.37 -8.04
CA ARG A 22 19.33 -3.36 -9.08
C ARG A 22 20.20 -3.22 -10.34
N LEU A 23 21.31 -2.49 -10.28
CA LEU A 23 22.23 -2.34 -11.39
C LEU A 23 22.90 -3.70 -11.67
N PRO A 24 22.67 -4.34 -12.83
CA PRO A 24 23.24 -5.65 -13.13
C PRO A 24 24.75 -5.54 -13.39
N LYS A 25 25.49 -6.60 -13.06
CA LYS A 25 26.94 -6.69 -13.35
C LYS A 25 27.19 -6.68 -14.85
N ASP A 26 26.35 -7.38 -15.58
CA ASP A 26 26.32 -7.58 -17.03
C ASP A 26 25.20 -6.76 -17.70
N GLY A 27 25.08 -6.88 -19.03
CA GLY A 27 24.06 -6.20 -19.82
C GLY A 27 24.38 -4.73 -20.16
N ALA A 28 23.71 -4.24 -21.20
CA ALA A 28 23.86 -2.88 -21.72
C ALA A 28 23.41 -1.82 -20.69
N LYS A 29 24.16 -0.72 -20.65
CA LYS A 29 23.91 0.44 -19.77
C LYS A 29 24.05 1.70 -20.60
N THR A 30 23.01 2.52 -20.63
CA THR A 30 23.06 3.83 -21.29
C THR A 30 23.33 4.89 -20.25
N TRP A 31 24.42 5.63 -20.43
CA TRP A 31 24.84 6.70 -19.53
C TRP A 31 24.58 8.05 -20.16
N HIS A 32 23.98 8.96 -19.40
CA HIS A 32 23.79 10.34 -19.79
C HIS A 32 24.41 11.26 -18.75
N PHE A 33 25.45 11.98 -19.15
CA PHE A 33 26.13 12.97 -18.32
C PHE A 33 25.61 14.36 -18.64
N TYR A 34 25.19 15.09 -17.62
CA TYR A 34 24.65 16.44 -17.79
C TYR A 34 25.01 17.34 -16.61
N ARG A 35 25.04 18.65 -16.83
CA ARG A 35 25.35 19.66 -15.81
C ARG A 35 24.08 20.30 -15.29
N LYS A 36 23.89 20.35 -13.97
CA LYS A 36 22.73 20.99 -13.31
C LYS A 36 23.16 21.60 -11.98
N ASN A 37 22.75 22.84 -11.71
CA ASN A 37 23.07 23.58 -10.48
C ASN A 37 24.58 23.59 -10.17
N GLY A 38 25.41 23.84 -11.19
CA GLY A 38 26.87 23.86 -11.07
C GLY A 38 27.53 22.49 -10.91
N LYS A 39 26.77 21.39 -10.78
CA LYS A 39 27.27 20.03 -10.54
C LYS A 39 27.13 19.16 -11.78
N TRP A 40 28.09 18.26 -12.00
CA TRP A 40 27.95 17.15 -12.94
C TRP A 40 27.02 16.09 -12.35
N ASN A 41 26.10 15.58 -13.16
CA ASN A 41 25.18 14.51 -12.82
C ASN A 41 25.33 13.41 -13.87
N ALA A 42 25.16 12.16 -13.44
CA ALA A 42 25.11 11.00 -14.31
C ALA A 42 23.76 10.30 -14.10
N ALA A 43 22.97 10.19 -15.17
CA ALA A 43 21.81 9.32 -15.22
C ALA A 43 22.21 8.02 -15.92
N VAL A 44 21.69 6.90 -15.43
CA VAL A 44 21.93 5.58 -16.01
C VAL A 44 20.60 4.87 -16.24
N GLN A 45 20.44 4.32 -17.45
CA GLN A 45 19.31 3.46 -17.81
C GLN A 45 19.82 2.04 -18.05
N PHE A 46 19.14 1.07 -17.47
CA PHE A 46 19.52 -0.35 -17.50
C PHE A 46 18.28 -1.22 -17.28
N THR A 47 18.35 -2.49 -17.69
CA THR A 47 17.38 -3.52 -17.31
C THR A 47 17.67 -3.97 -15.88
N PRO A 48 16.76 -3.76 -14.91
CA PRO A 48 17.03 -4.09 -13.51
C PRO A 48 17.21 -5.59 -13.27
N ALA A 49 18.19 -5.98 -12.46
CA ALA A 49 18.38 -7.36 -12.03
C ALA A 49 17.10 -7.91 -11.34
N PRO A 50 16.75 -9.20 -11.52
CA PRO A 50 15.54 -9.77 -10.93
C PRO A 50 15.56 -9.68 -9.39
N VAL A 51 14.39 -9.50 -8.78
CA VAL A 51 14.25 -9.42 -7.32
C VAL A 51 13.82 -10.78 -6.79
N LYS A 52 14.53 -11.28 -5.76
CA LYS A 52 14.11 -12.48 -5.05
C LYS A 52 12.84 -12.18 -4.25
N ARG A 53 11.83 -13.03 -4.36
CA ARG A 53 10.60 -12.91 -3.57
C ARG A 53 10.91 -13.10 -2.08
N ILE A 54 10.44 -12.18 -1.25
CA ILE A 54 10.53 -12.26 0.22
C ILE A 54 9.18 -12.53 0.88
N SER A 55 8.08 -12.03 0.30
CA SER A 55 6.74 -12.32 0.82
C SER A 55 6.35 -13.77 0.55
N ARG A 56 5.79 -14.45 1.55
CA ARG A 56 5.16 -15.76 1.41
C ARG A 56 3.85 -15.66 0.61
N HIS A 57 3.29 -16.82 0.27
CA HIS A 57 1.95 -16.90 -0.29
C HIS A 57 0.90 -16.37 0.72
N SER A 58 -0.19 -15.76 0.25
CA SER A 58 -1.22 -15.15 1.11
C SER A 58 -1.86 -16.14 2.09
N ALA A 59 -1.87 -17.43 1.77
CA ALA A 59 -2.32 -18.49 2.67
C ALA A 59 -1.57 -18.53 4.03
N TYR A 60 -0.40 -17.89 4.15
CA TYR A 60 0.37 -17.84 5.40
C TYR A 60 0.17 -16.54 6.20
N GLY A 61 -0.74 -15.68 5.76
CA GLY A 61 -1.01 -14.38 6.37
C GLY A 61 -0.81 -13.23 5.38
N CYS A 62 -1.40 -12.09 5.71
CA CYS A 62 -1.47 -10.90 4.86
C CYS A 62 -1.44 -9.63 5.72
N ILE A 63 -0.90 -8.54 5.18
CA ILE A 63 -1.19 -7.18 5.66
C ILE A 63 -2.26 -6.59 4.77
N GLY A 64 -3.43 -6.25 5.31
CA GLY A 64 -4.39 -5.40 4.62
C GLY A 64 -4.12 -3.93 4.90
N ILE A 65 -4.47 -3.07 3.96
CA ILE A 65 -4.43 -1.61 4.13
C ILE A 65 -5.74 -0.97 3.70
N ASP A 66 -6.18 0.04 4.44
CA ASP A 66 -7.25 0.95 4.05
C ASP A 66 -6.80 2.41 4.20
N ASN A 67 -7.20 3.24 3.26
CA ASN A 67 -6.81 4.65 3.22
C ASN A 67 -7.99 5.52 3.65
N LEU A 68 -7.83 6.21 4.78
CA LEU A 68 -8.75 7.20 5.30
C LEU A 68 -8.12 8.60 5.19
N PRO A 69 -8.89 9.69 5.20
CA PRO A 69 -8.31 11.02 5.35
C PRO A 69 -7.40 11.18 6.56
N GLY A 70 -6.13 11.45 6.26
CA GLY A 70 -5.11 11.70 7.28
C GLY A 70 -4.51 10.44 7.91
N SER A 71 -4.83 9.24 7.44
CA SER A 71 -4.21 8.00 7.91
C SER A 71 -4.28 6.86 6.90
N ILE A 72 -3.33 5.92 7.01
CA ILE A 72 -3.42 4.60 6.40
C ILE A 72 -3.56 3.59 7.53
N GLY A 73 -4.74 3.01 7.68
CA GLY A 73 -4.97 1.89 8.58
C GLY A 73 -4.35 0.62 7.99
N TRP A 74 -3.66 -0.16 8.81
CA TRP A 74 -3.10 -1.44 8.42
C TRP A 74 -3.40 -2.51 9.47
N ALA A 75 -3.55 -3.75 9.01
CA ALA A 75 -3.78 -4.90 9.87
C ALA A 75 -3.07 -6.14 9.31
N TYR A 76 -2.24 -6.76 10.14
CA TYR A 76 -1.61 -8.04 9.87
C TYR A 76 -2.44 -9.18 10.47
N VAL A 77 -2.76 -10.16 9.62
CA VAL A 77 -3.42 -11.41 10.01
C VAL A 77 -2.51 -12.61 9.74
N ASP A 78 -2.57 -13.62 10.61
CA ASP A 78 -1.84 -14.89 10.44
C ASP A 78 -2.49 -15.82 9.41
N HIS A 79 -2.02 -17.06 9.30
CA HIS A 79 -2.55 -18.06 8.35
C HIS A 79 -4.01 -18.47 8.61
N ASP A 80 -4.51 -18.31 9.84
CA ASP A 80 -5.92 -18.53 10.20
C ASP A 80 -6.77 -17.27 9.99
N GLY A 81 -6.11 -16.16 9.62
CA GLY A 81 -6.71 -14.85 9.48
C GLY A 81 -7.00 -14.16 10.80
N ASN A 82 -6.38 -14.60 11.90
CA ASN A 82 -6.50 -13.94 13.19
C ASN A 82 -5.64 -12.68 13.22
N LEU A 83 -6.16 -11.60 13.82
CA LEU A 83 -5.40 -10.37 13.96
C LEU A 83 -4.20 -10.57 14.87
N LYS A 84 -3.01 -10.15 14.42
CA LYS A 84 -1.77 -10.22 15.21
C LYS A 84 -1.10 -8.87 15.44
N ALA A 85 -1.30 -7.93 14.53
CA ALA A 85 -0.82 -6.56 14.68
C ALA A 85 -1.68 -5.62 13.85
N HIS A 86 -1.79 -4.37 14.27
CA HIS A 86 -2.50 -3.32 13.56
C HIS A 86 -1.92 -1.96 13.92
N GLY A 87 -2.33 -0.94 13.18
CA GLY A 87 -2.07 0.44 13.51
C GLY A 87 -2.42 1.39 12.38
N GLN A 88 -2.05 2.64 12.56
CA GLN A 88 -2.24 3.70 11.56
C GLN A 88 -0.89 4.35 11.22
N ILE A 89 -0.69 4.62 9.94
CA ILE A 89 0.37 5.52 9.47
C ILE A 89 -0.26 6.90 9.27
N PRO A 90 0.03 7.90 10.12
CA PRO A 90 -0.59 9.21 10.01
C PRO A 90 -0.10 9.96 8.78
N LEU A 91 -1.02 10.65 8.11
CA LEU A 91 -0.76 11.47 6.95
C LEU A 91 -1.16 12.93 7.20
N GLN A 92 -0.25 13.87 6.89
CA GLN A 92 -0.55 15.30 7.00
C GLN A 92 -1.18 15.80 5.71
N MET A 93 -2.33 16.46 5.86
CA MET A 93 -3.08 17.04 4.74
C MET A 93 -2.65 18.47 4.44
N GLY A 94 -2.74 18.87 3.16
CA GLY A 94 -2.47 20.24 2.73
C GLY A 94 -0.99 20.59 2.61
N LEU A 95 -0.10 19.60 2.55
CA LEU A 95 1.32 19.84 2.31
C LEU A 95 1.59 20.30 0.87
N PRO A 96 2.65 21.10 0.65
CA PRO A 96 3.19 21.35 -0.70
C PRO A 96 3.59 20.05 -1.40
N SER A 97 3.48 20.00 -2.73
CA SER A 97 3.68 18.79 -3.55
C SER A 97 4.94 17.99 -3.21
N GLY A 98 6.10 18.66 -3.10
CA GLY A 98 7.36 17.98 -2.77
C GLY A 98 7.37 17.33 -1.37
N LYS A 99 6.73 17.95 -0.38
CA LYS A 99 6.59 17.39 0.97
C LYS A 99 5.55 16.27 1.02
N GLN A 100 4.48 16.39 0.22
CA GLN A 100 3.47 15.36 0.07
C GLN A 100 4.06 14.09 -0.57
N ASP A 101 4.86 14.24 -1.63
CA ASP A 101 5.55 13.12 -2.27
C ASP A 101 6.50 12.42 -1.30
N ALA A 102 7.26 13.17 -0.51
CA ALA A 102 8.15 12.61 0.51
C ALA A 102 7.37 11.80 1.57
N GLN A 103 6.24 12.34 2.05
CA GLN A 103 5.37 11.65 3.01
C GLN A 103 4.78 10.37 2.44
N ILE A 104 4.31 10.38 1.18
CA ILE A 104 3.80 9.18 0.50
C ILE A 104 4.89 8.11 0.40
N VAL A 105 6.11 8.50 0.02
CA VAL A 105 7.24 7.58 -0.05
C VAL A 105 7.56 6.99 1.31
N ASP A 106 7.59 7.81 2.36
CA ASP A 106 7.84 7.36 3.74
C ASP A 106 6.78 6.34 4.20
N ALA A 107 5.49 6.64 4.00
CA ALA A 107 4.40 5.71 4.32
C ALA A 107 4.53 4.38 3.57
N CYS A 108 4.90 4.41 2.27
CA CYS A 108 5.14 3.18 1.51
C CYS A 108 6.34 2.38 2.02
N LEU A 109 7.40 3.06 2.50
CA LEU A 109 8.56 2.40 3.10
C LEU A 109 8.22 1.76 4.45
N GLN A 110 7.40 2.42 5.27
CA GLN A 110 6.87 1.84 6.51
C GLN A 110 6.05 0.57 6.23
N LEU A 111 5.14 0.60 5.24
CA LEU A 111 4.38 -0.59 4.81
C LEU A 111 5.29 -1.71 4.30
N ALA A 112 6.33 -1.36 3.53
CA ALA A 112 7.31 -2.34 3.05
C ALA A 112 8.09 -2.99 4.21
N ALA A 113 8.46 -2.22 5.22
CA ALA A 113 9.13 -2.73 6.42
C ALA A 113 8.23 -3.66 7.24
N LEU A 114 6.93 -3.35 7.35
CA LEU A 114 5.95 -4.25 7.96
C LEU A 114 5.83 -5.56 7.18
N ALA A 115 5.72 -5.49 5.86
CA ALA A 115 5.60 -6.67 5.00
C ALA A 115 6.85 -7.55 5.00
N ASP A 116 8.04 -6.95 5.09
CA ASP A 116 9.31 -7.65 5.30
C ASP A 116 9.35 -8.33 6.68
N LYS A 117 9.01 -7.59 7.75
CA LYS A 117 8.96 -8.11 9.12
C LYS A 117 8.05 -9.33 9.26
N PHE A 118 6.88 -9.30 8.63
CA PHE A 118 5.91 -10.39 8.69
C PHE A 118 6.04 -11.41 7.54
N ALA A 119 7.00 -11.19 6.62
CA ALA A 119 7.22 -12.01 5.42
C ALA A 119 5.93 -12.32 4.65
N CYS A 120 5.07 -11.32 4.45
CA CYS A 120 3.72 -11.51 3.90
C CYS A 120 3.41 -10.49 2.78
N PRO A 121 2.43 -10.77 1.90
CA PRO A 121 2.00 -9.81 0.90
C PRO A 121 1.21 -8.66 1.55
N VAL A 122 1.17 -7.54 0.85
CA VAL A 122 0.28 -6.42 1.16
C VAL A 122 -0.97 -6.55 0.30
N VAL A 123 -2.14 -6.32 0.87
CA VAL A 123 -3.44 -6.43 0.22
C VAL A 123 -4.14 -5.08 0.29
N CYS A 124 -4.61 -4.60 -0.85
CA CYS A 124 -5.41 -3.39 -0.94
C CYS A 124 -6.65 -3.61 -1.81
N GLU A 125 -7.58 -2.67 -1.76
CA GLU A 125 -8.72 -2.68 -2.66
C GLU A 125 -8.31 -2.40 -4.11
N LYS A 126 -8.97 -3.09 -5.04
CA LYS A 126 -8.94 -2.74 -6.46
C LYS A 126 -9.65 -1.41 -6.62
N LEU A 127 -8.91 -0.45 -7.17
CA LEU A 127 -9.43 0.88 -7.39
C LEU A 127 -10.35 0.93 -8.60
N ASP A 128 -11.60 1.28 -8.36
CA ASP A 128 -12.44 1.94 -9.34
C ASP A 128 -12.67 3.39 -8.87
N PHE A 129 -12.01 4.31 -9.57
CA PHE A 129 -12.03 5.73 -9.22
C PHE A 129 -13.41 6.37 -9.38
N SER A 130 -14.28 5.79 -10.22
CA SER A 130 -15.63 6.30 -10.45
C SER A 130 -16.53 6.06 -9.23
N THR A 131 -16.66 4.80 -8.82
CA THR A 131 -17.48 4.37 -7.68
C THR A 131 -16.98 4.87 -6.33
N LYS A 132 -15.65 4.97 -6.13
CA LYS A 132 -15.11 5.48 -4.84
C LYS A 132 -15.34 6.99 -4.69
N LYS A 133 -15.22 7.76 -5.78
CA LYS A 133 -15.50 9.21 -5.77
C LYS A 133 -16.96 9.50 -5.43
N GLU A 134 -17.90 8.68 -5.90
CA GLU A 134 -19.32 8.79 -5.57
C GLU A 134 -19.60 8.50 -4.09
N ARG A 135 -19.13 7.36 -3.56
CA ARG A 135 -19.26 7.02 -2.13
C ARG A 135 -18.64 8.05 -1.18
N LEU A 136 -17.61 8.76 -1.63
CA LEU A 136 -16.93 9.78 -0.82
C LEU A 136 -17.59 11.15 -0.90
N LYS A 137 -18.37 11.45 -1.94
CA LYS A 137 -19.23 12.65 -1.95
C LYS A 137 -20.25 12.59 -0.81
N GLU A 138 -20.78 11.41 -0.52
CA GLU A 138 -21.71 11.16 0.58
C GLU A 138 -21.06 11.39 1.97
N ARG A 139 -19.75 11.16 2.10
CA ARG A 139 -18.96 11.42 3.34
C ARG A 139 -18.51 12.89 3.49
N GLY A 140 -18.78 13.75 2.52
CA GLY A 140 -18.63 15.21 2.62
C GLY A 140 -17.51 15.83 1.78
N LYS A 141 -17.60 17.16 1.58
CA LYS A 141 -16.73 17.94 0.68
C LYS A 141 -15.23 17.89 1.04
N LYS A 142 -14.89 17.69 2.33
CA LYS A 142 -13.49 17.57 2.82
C LYS A 142 -12.85 16.26 2.34
N TYR A 143 -13.59 15.14 2.38
CA TYR A 143 -13.17 13.83 1.89
C TYR A 143 -12.98 13.84 0.37
N ALA A 144 -13.91 14.46 -0.36
CA ALA A 144 -13.86 14.57 -1.82
C ALA A 144 -12.69 15.44 -2.35
N ARG A 145 -12.29 16.49 -1.63
CA ARG A 145 -11.17 17.39 -2.03
C ARG A 145 -9.80 16.75 -1.81
N MET A 146 -9.69 15.92 -0.79
CA MET A 146 -8.45 15.26 -0.38
C MET A 146 -8.00 14.17 -1.36
N LEU A 147 -8.98 13.61 -2.06
CA LEU A 147 -8.84 12.58 -3.08
C LEU A 147 -9.13 13.18 -4.46
N SER A 148 -8.36 14.19 -4.88
CA SER A 148 -8.17 14.29 -6.32
C SER A 148 -7.64 12.91 -6.73
N GLY A 149 -8.35 12.18 -7.60
CA GLY A 149 -8.06 10.77 -7.88
C GLY A 149 -6.58 10.52 -8.19
N TRP A 150 -5.91 11.56 -8.69
CA TRP A 150 -4.48 11.68 -8.83
C TRP A 150 -3.63 11.35 -7.59
N ALA A 151 -3.88 11.93 -6.41
CA ALA A 151 -3.03 11.68 -5.23
C ALA A 151 -3.12 10.22 -4.76
N TYR A 152 -4.29 9.60 -4.89
CA TYR A 152 -4.50 8.19 -4.57
C TYR A 152 -3.83 7.28 -5.60
N SER A 153 -3.97 7.57 -6.89
CA SER A 153 -3.23 6.88 -7.96
C SER A 153 -1.73 6.94 -7.72
N GLN A 154 -1.21 8.10 -7.34
CA GLN A 154 0.22 8.29 -7.04
C GLN A 154 0.64 7.44 -5.85
N PHE A 155 -0.13 7.41 -4.76
CA PHE A 155 0.16 6.53 -3.62
C PHE A 155 0.30 5.06 -4.05
N PHE A 156 -0.71 4.50 -4.71
CA PHE A 156 -0.67 3.08 -5.11
C PHE A 156 0.42 2.79 -6.15
N PHE A 157 0.67 3.71 -7.08
CA PHE A 157 1.77 3.60 -8.03
C PHE A 157 3.13 3.55 -7.31
N ARG A 158 3.35 4.42 -6.32
CA ARG A 158 4.57 4.40 -5.51
C ARG A 158 4.68 3.16 -4.65
N LEU A 159 3.58 2.73 -4.03
CA LEU A 159 3.53 1.52 -3.22
C LEU A 159 3.89 0.28 -4.06
N GLU A 160 3.24 0.10 -5.20
CA GLU A 160 3.50 -1.02 -6.12
C GLU A 160 4.96 -1.02 -6.60
N SER A 161 5.52 0.14 -6.93
CA SER A 161 6.93 0.28 -7.28
C SER A 161 7.88 -0.07 -6.12
N ILE A 162 7.58 0.38 -4.89
CA ILE A 162 8.42 0.14 -3.71
C ILE A 162 8.40 -1.34 -3.29
N LEU A 163 7.22 -1.97 -3.31
CA LEU A 163 7.03 -3.37 -2.92
C LEU A 163 7.63 -4.33 -3.96
N SER A 164 7.38 -4.10 -5.25
CA SER A 164 7.93 -4.93 -6.33
C SER A 164 9.47 -4.91 -6.35
N ASN A 165 10.09 -3.77 -6.08
CA ASN A 165 11.55 -3.65 -5.96
C ASN A 165 12.13 -4.35 -4.73
N ARG A 166 11.30 -4.81 -3.80
CA ARG A 166 11.67 -5.55 -2.58
C ARG A 166 11.22 -7.00 -2.60
N GLY A 167 10.58 -7.46 -3.68
CA GLY A 167 10.09 -8.84 -3.77
C GLY A 167 8.87 -9.09 -2.88
N ILE A 168 8.11 -8.04 -2.57
CA ILE A 168 6.84 -8.10 -1.83
C ILE A 168 5.70 -7.98 -2.83
N TYR A 169 4.74 -8.88 -2.75
CA TYR A 169 3.57 -8.86 -3.62
C TYR A 169 2.50 -7.88 -3.10
N LEU A 170 1.92 -7.09 -4.00
CA LEU A 170 0.75 -6.26 -3.74
C LEU A 170 -0.48 -6.91 -4.40
N MET A 171 -1.42 -7.36 -3.58
CA MET A 171 -2.67 -7.97 -4.01
C MET A 171 -3.78 -6.93 -4.08
N LYS A 172 -4.60 -6.98 -5.13
CA LYS A 172 -5.76 -6.11 -5.31
C LYS A 172 -7.03 -6.96 -5.21
N VAL A 173 -7.89 -6.67 -4.23
CA VAL A 173 -9.13 -7.42 -3.99
C VAL A 173 -10.39 -6.59 -4.27
N ASN A 174 -11.54 -7.23 -4.45
CA ASN A 174 -12.80 -6.52 -4.62
C ASN A 174 -13.11 -5.64 -3.38
N PRO A 175 -13.41 -4.33 -3.52
CA PRO A 175 -13.77 -3.44 -2.41
C PRO A 175 -15.15 -3.69 -1.79
N ALA A 176 -15.97 -4.60 -2.32
CA ALA A 176 -17.35 -4.78 -1.89
C ALA A 176 -17.46 -5.03 -0.36
N TYR A 177 -18.14 -4.10 0.33
CA TYR A 177 -18.49 -4.18 1.75
C TYR A 177 -17.34 -4.31 2.76
N THR A 178 -16.07 -4.10 2.37
CA THR A 178 -14.89 -4.19 3.27
C THR A 178 -15.04 -3.32 4.53
N SER A 179 -15.45 -2.06 4.37
CA SER A 179 -15.64 -1.14 5.50
C SER A 179 -16.79 -1.57 6.41
N VAL A 180 -17.89 -2.09 5.85
CA VAL A 180 -19.05 -2.54 6.63
C VAL A 180 -18.70 -3.81 7.39
N ILE A 181 -18.08 -4.79 6.72
CA ILE A 181 -17.61 -6.03 7.34
C ILE A 181 -16.62 -5.70 8.46
N GLY A 182 -15.63 -4.85 8.19
CA GLY A 182 -14.66 -4.38 9.17
C GLY A 182 -15.33 -3.79 10.41
N LEU A 183 -16.21 -2.82 10.20
CA LEU A 183 -16.91 -2.14 11.30
C LEU A 183 -17.78 -3.10 12.12
N VAL A 184 -18.57 -3.93 11.45
CA VAL A 184 -19.56 -4.81 12.08
C VAL A 184 -18.88 -5.96 12.83
N LYS A 185 -17.85 -6.57 12.25
CA LYS A 185 -17.20 -7.76 12.81
C LYS A 185 -16.03 -7.45 13.71
N TYR A 186 -15.15 -6.55 13.27
CA TYR A 186 -13.80 -6.45 13.81
C TYR A 186 -13.60 -5.23 14.70
N ALA A 187 -14.26 -4.11 14.40
CA ALA A 187 -14.06 -2.88 15.17
C ALA A 187 -14.34 -3.09 16.67
N ARG A 188 -15.51 -3.65 17.02
CA ARG A 188 -15.84 -3.91 18.43
C ARG A 188 -15.06 -5.09 19.01
N GLN A 189 -14.86 -6.16 18.24
CA GLN A 189 -14.19 -7.38 18.72
C GLN A 189 -12.73 -7.11 19.12
N TYR A 190 -12.03 -6.29 18.35
CA TYR A 190 -10.59 -6.04 18.52
C TYR A 190 -10.28 -4.60 18.95
N GLY A 191 -11.29 -3.75 19.18
CA GLY A 191 -11.10 -2.35 19.58
C GLY A 191 -10.44 -1.50 18.48
N LEU A 192 -10.72 -1.80 17.21
CA LEU A 192 -10.03 -1.18 16.07
C LEU A 192 -10.65 0.12 15.63
N ALA A 193 -9.81 1.03 15.13
CA ALA A 193 -10.27 2.14 14.32
C ALA A 193 -10.96 1.64 13.03
N SER A 194 -11.84 2.45 12.45
CA SER A 194 -12.63 2.04 11.29
C SER A 194 -11.81 1.63 10.06
N ASP A 195 -10.67 2.29 9.83
CA ASP A 195 -9.71 1.99 8.76
C ASP A 195 -8.88 0.73 9.07
N GLU A 196 -8.45 0.55 10.31
CA GLU A 196 -7.81 -0.70 10.76
C GLU A 196 -8.74 -1.92 10.63
N ALA A 197 -10.01 -1.75 10.99
CA ALA A 197 -11.02 -2.80 10.88
C ALA A 197 -11.30 -3.15 9.41
N ALA A 198 -11.37 -2.15 8.52
CA ALA A 198 -11.47 -2.35 7.08
C ALA A 198 -10.21 -3.04 6.53
N ALA A 199 -9.03 -2.63 6.97
CA ALA A 199 -7.76 -3.27 6.63
C ALA A 199 -7.75 -4.75 7.02
N MET A 200 -8.28 -5.12 8.19
CA MET A 200 -8.40 -6.52 8.59
C MET A 200 -9.30 -7.33 7.64
N ALA A 201 -10.46 -6.77 7.26
CA ALA A 201 -11.36 -7.41 6.29
C ALA A 201 -10.70 -7.56 4.91
N ILE A 202 -9.91 -6.57 4.47
CA ILE A 202 -9.13 -6.60 3.22
C ILE A 202 -8.06 -7.70 3.29
N ALA A 203 -7.33 -7.81 4.41
CA ALA A 203 -6.29 -8.80 4.61
C ALA A 203 -6.86 -10.23 4.47
N ARG A 204 -7.94 -10.52 5.21
CA ARG A 204 -8.63 -11.82 5.18
C ARG A 204 -9.20 -12.13 3.79
N ARG A 205 -9.70 -11.12 3.08
CA ARG A 205 -10.15 -11.29 1.70
C ARG A 205 -9.01 -11.66 0.76
N GLY A 206 -7.82 -11.08 0.92
CA GLY A 206 -6.61 -11.48 0.17
C GLY A 206 -6.19 -12.93 0.42
N MET A 207 -6.64 -13.52 1.54
CA MET A 207 -6.43 -14.92 1.87
C MET A 207 -7.55 -15.85 1.38
N ASN A 208 -8.59 -15.32 0.72
CA ASN A 208 -9.81 -16.04 0.37
C ASN A 208 -10.56 -16.65 1.56
N LEU A 209 -10.50 -16.02 2.74
CA LEU A 209 -11.27 -16.44 3.90
C LEU A 209 -12.71 -15.90 3.83
N SER A 210 -13.67 -16.73 4.23
CA SER A 210 -15.09 -16.35 4.27
C SER A 210 -15.41 -15.45 5.46
N GLU A 211 -16.37 -14.56 5.26
CA GLU A 211 -16.84 -13.60 6.25
C GLU A 211 -18.23 -14.01 6.77
N ASN A 212 -18.30 -14.65 7.93
CA ASN A 212 -19.57 -14.98 8.60
C ASN A 212 -20.00 -13.88 9.58
N ILE A 213 -21.29 -13.56 9.65
CA ILE A 213 -21.82 -12.58 10.62
C ILE A 213 -21.75 -13.19 12.04
N PRO A 214 -21.20 -12.47 13.04
CA PRO A 214 -21.18 -12.94 14.42
C PRO A 214 -22.59 -13.21 14.95
N GLY A 215 -22.78 -14.33 15.66
CA GLY A 215 -24.09 -14.71 16.20
C GLY A 215 -24.70 -13.67 17.14
N SER A 216 -23.87 -12.86 17.82
CA SER A 216 -24.32 -11.73 18.63
C SER A 216 -25.05 -10.65 17.84
N ILE A 217 -24.76 -10.49 16.55
CA ILE A 217 -25.42 -9.54 15.66
C ILE A 217 -26.67 -10.16 15.03
N THR A 218 -26.57 -11.43 14.64
CA THR A 218 -27.71 -12.22 14.16
C THR A 218 -28.84 -12.30 15.19
N ALA A 219 -28.50 -12.36 16.49
CA ALA A 219 -29.49 -12.35 17.57
C ALA A 219 -30.30 -11.04 17.65
N TYR A 220 -29.72 -9.89 17.30
CA TYR A 220 -30.44 -8.60 17.21
C TYR A 220 -31.25 -8.48 15.93
N LEU A 221 -30.80 -9.11 14.84
CA LEU A 221 -31.50 -9.17 13.56
C LEU A 221 -32.50 -10.33 13.53
N SER A 222 -33.31 -10.50 14.58
CA SER A 222 -34.45 -11.42 14.52
C SER A 222 -35.41 -10.93 13.44
N VAL A 223 -35.19 -11.40 12.21
CA VAL A 223 -36.06 -11.19 11.07
C VAL A 223 -37.38 -11.82 11.46
N LYS A 224 -38.44 -11.01 11.56
CA LYS A 224 -39.80 -11.55 11.52
C LYS A 224 -39.96 -12.18 10.13
N ASP A 225 -39.85 -13.51 10.06
CA ASP A 225 -40.32 -14.27 8.91
C ASP A 225 -41.78 -13.89 8.66
N GLY A 226 -42.05 -13.18 7.57
CA GLY A 226 -43.43 -12.98 7.12
C GLY A 226 -43.83 -11.65 6.49
N LYS A 227 -42.94 -10.70 6.19
CA LYS A 227 -43.34 -9.47 5.44
C LYS A 227 -42.30 -8.93 4.47
N HIS A 228 -41.88 -9.72 3.47
CA HIS A 228 -41.34 -9.16 2.24
C HIS A 228 -41.80 -10.00 1.05
N VAL A 229 -42.94 -9.62 0.47
CA VAL A 229 -43.33 -10.03 -0.88
C VAL A 229 -42.82 -8.94 -1.80
N TRP A 230 -41.83 -9.24 -2.64
CA TRP A 230 -41.46 -8.36 -3.74
C TRP A 230 -42.42 -8.68 -4.90
N VAL A 231 -43.34 -7.76 -5.18
CA VAL A 231 -44.01 -7.65 -6.49
C VAL A 231 -43.25 -6.59 -7.28
#